data_AF-A0A2V2UAY1-F1
#
_entry.id   AF-A0A2V2UAY1-F1
#
_cell.length_a   1.000
_cell.length_b   1.000
_cell.length_c   1.000
_cell.angle_alpha   90.00
_cell.angle_beta   90.00
_cell.angle_gamma   90.00
#
_symmetry.space_group_name_H-M   'P 1'
#
loop_
_entity.id
_entity.type
_entity.pdbx_description
1 polymer ?
#
loop_
_entity_poly.entity_id
_entity_poly.type
_entity_poly.pdbx_seq_one_letter_code
_entity_poly.pdbx_strand_id
1 'polypeptide(L)'
;MIVVTRFNHEAMSSSIIENPRLAKISSAILLITIAGFIISEFLHFPHIANVGLSIIALLGAGALYLVSGSDRKDILRRVDYSVLVFFAAMVLITSAISSSGAISLIMSHILLLILIMFFKAMS
;
A
#
# COMPACT_ATOMS: atom_id res chain seq x y z
N MET A 1 -40.00 -12.14 -21.95
CA MET A 1 -40.00 -12.23 -20.47
C MET A 1 -39.30 -13.51 -20.00
N ILE A 2 -38.04 -13.76 -20.42
CA ILE A 2 -37.27 -14.98 -20.03
C ILE A 2 -35.80 -14.63 -19.64
N VAL A 3 -35.36 -13.39 -19.88
CA VAL A 3 -33.96 -12.97 -19.65
C VAL A 3 -33.73 -12.42 -18.23
N VAL A 4 -34.77 -11.95 -17.53
CA VAL A 4 -34.61 -11.31 -16.20
C VAL A 4 -34.29 -12.31 -15.09
N THR A 5 -34.63 -13.60 -15.22
CA THR A 5 -34.40 -14.60 -14.17
C THR A 5 -32.95 -15.10 -14.09
N ARG A 6 -32.16 -14.99 -15.17
CA ARG A 6 -30.76 -15.46 -15.22
C ARG A 6 -29.75 -14.51 -14.56
N PHE A 7 -30.13 -13.24 -14.31
CA PHE A 7 -29.27 -12.28 -13.62
C PHE A 7 -29.34 -12.37 -12.08
N ASN A 8 -30.30 -13.11 -11.51
CA ASN A 8 -30.45 -13.20 -10.04
C ASN A 8 -29.71 -14.39 -9.41
N HIS A 9 -29.08 -15.26 -10.21
CA HIS A 9 -28.38 -16.45 -9.72
C HIS A 9 -26.86 -16.25 -9.55
N GLU A 10 -26.32 -15.12 -9.99
CA GLU A 10 -24.88 -14.78 -9.83
C GLU A 10 -24.63 -13.76 -8.69
N ALA A 11 -25.65 -12.97 -8.32
CA ALA A 11 -25.55 -11.99 -7.23
C ALA A 11 -25.68 -12.61 -5.81
N MET A 12 -25.90 -13.92 -5.73
CA MET A 12 -26.01 -14.65 -4.48
C MET A 12 -25.02 -15.82 -4.44
N SER A 13 -23.75 -15.58 -4.79
CA SER A 13 -22.67 -16.41 -4.27
C SER A 13 -22.54 -16.14 -2.75
N SER A 14 -23.52 -16.68 -2.02
CA SER A 14 -23.38 -17.13 -0.65
C SER A 14 -22.26 -18.18 -0.63
N SER A 15 -21.01 -17.74 -0.76
CA SER A 15 -19.87 -18.47 -0.22
C SER A 15 -19.97 -18.30 1.30
N ILE A 16 -20.83 -19.15 1.87
CA ILE A 16 -20.57 -19.94 3.07
C ILE A 16 -19.26 -19.54 3.72
N ILE A 17 -19.35 -18.99 4.92
CA ILE A 17 -18.24 -18.73 5.81
C ILE A 17 -17.35 -20.00 5.85
N GLU A 18 -16.26 -19.98 5.08
CA GLU A 18 -15.39 -21.13 4.82
C GLU A 18 -14.78 -21.68 6.12
N ASN A 19 -14.60 -20.79 7.11
CA ASN A 19 -14.43 -21.15 8.51
C ASN A 19 -14.70 -19.93 9.42
N PRO A 20 -15.72 -19.94 10.30
CA PRO A 20 -16.01 -18.81 11.20
C PRO A 20 -14.87 -18.55 12.19
N ARG A 21 -14.02 -19.57 12.43
CA ARG A 21 -12.82 -19.48 13.25
C ARG A 21 -11.73 -18.64 12.58
N LEU A 22 -11.49 -18.85 11.28
CA LEU A 22 -10.51 -18.08 10.51
C LEU A 22 -10.94 -16.63 10.35
N ALA A 23 -12.24 -16.37 10.13
CA ALA A 23 -12.77 -15.02 10.02
C ALA A 23 -12.59 -14.19 11.31
N LYS A 24 -12.76 -14.81 12.48
CA LYS A 24 -12.47 -14.15 13.77
C LYS A 24 -10.98 -13.91 13.99
N ILE A 25 -10.14 -14.87 13.60
CA ILE A 25 -8.69 -14.77 13.74
C ILE A 25 -8.13 -13.69 12.83
N SER A 26 -8.54 -13.64 11.56
CA SER A 26 -8.09 -12.60 10.62
C SER A 26 -8.56 -11.21 11.04
N SER A 27 -9.81 -11.09 11.53
CA SER A 27 -10.33 -9.84 12.08
C SER A 27 -9.57 -9.38 13.34
N ALA A 28 -9.29 -10.31 14.27
CA ALA A 28 -8.50 -10.00 15.47
C ALA A 28 -7.07 -9.55 15.11
N ILE A 29 -6.42 -10.24 14.17
CA ILE A 29 -5.06 -9.91 13.74
C ILE A 29 -5.03 -8.60 12.94
N LEU A 30 -6.06 -8.33 12.15
CA LEU A 30 -6.23 -7.04 11.48
C LEU A 30 -6.33 -5.90 12.51
N LEU A 31 -7.18 -6.05 13.52
CA LEU A 31 -7.32 -5.06 14.60
C LEU A 31 -6.03 -4.88 15.39
N ILE A 32 -5.32 -5.97 15.70
CA ILE A 32 -4.00 -5.91 16.35
C ILE A 32 -2.98 -5.20 15.46
N THR A 33 -3.00 -5.43 14.15
CA THR A 33 -2.07 -4.79 13.20
C THR A 33 -2.37 -3.29 13.08
N ILE A 34 -3.65 -2.91 13.02
CA ILE A 34 -4.08 -1.50 13.03
C ILE A 34 -3.68 -0.83 14.34
N ALA A 35 -3.91 -1.48 15.48
CA ALA A 35 -3.46 -0.97 16.77
C ALA A 35 -1.93 -0.83 16.81
N GLY A 36 -1.19 -1.80 16.25
CA GLY A 36 0.26 -1.75 16.09
C GLY A 36 0.73 -0.57 15.24
N PHE A 37 0.02 -0.24 14.16
CA PHE A 37 0.31 0.96 13.38
C PHE A 37 0.12 2.24 14.18
N ILE A 38 -1.00 2.38 14.90
CA ILE A 38 -1.29 3.56 15.73
C ILE A 38 -0.24 3.70 16.85
N ILE A 39 0.09 2.59 17.51
CA ILE A 39 1.11 2.53 18.57
C ILE A 39 2.48 2.89 18.00
N SER A 40 2.85 2.35 16.84
CA SER A 40 4.12 2.69 16.19
C SER A 40 4.21 4.17 15.81
N GLU A 41 3.13 4.75 15.30
CA GLU A 41 3.07 6.18 14.99
C GLU A 41 3.27 7.02 16.27
N PHE A 42 2.70 6.57 17.38
CA PHE A 42 2.86 7.20 18.69
C PHE A 42 4.25 6.99 19.32
N LEU A 43 4.95 5.90 18.97
CA LEU A 43 6.33 5.59 19.40
C LEU A 43 7.41 6.26 18.54
N HIS A 44 7.08 6.69 17.31
CA HIS A 44 7.93 7.60 16.53
C HIS A 44 8.02 9.00 17.16
N PHE A 45 6.94 9.47 17.81
CA PHE A 45 6.89 10.77 18.49
C PHE A 45 8.02 10.99 19.51
N PRO A 46 8.39 9.99 20.33
CA PRO A 46 9.50 10.11 21.28
C PRO A 46 10.88 9.62 20.79
N HIS A 47 11.09 9.28 19.51
CA HIS A 47 12.42 8.98 18.94
C HIS A 47 13.23 7.85 19.63
N ILE A 48 12.56 6.86 20.25
CA ILE A 48 13.25 5.76 20.97
C ILE A 48 13.52 4.56 20.05
N ALA A 49 12.73 4.37 18.98
CA ALA A 49 12.91 3.28 18.03
C ALA A 49 12.40 3.69 16.64
N ASN A 50 13.27 3.66 15.62
CA ASN A 50 12.91 3.84 14.20
C ASN A 50 12.28 2.56 13.66
N VAL A 51 11.09 2.22 14.14
CA VAL A 51 10.34 1.07 13.62
C VAL A 51 9.52 1.56 12.44
N GLY A 52 10.09 1.45 11.24
CA GLY A 52 9.37 1.85 10.02
C GLY A 52 8.05 1.09 9.88
N LEU A 53 7.00 1.78 9.43
CA LEU A 53 5.64 1.24 9.24
C LEU A 53 5.64 -0.10 8.48
N SER A 54 6.55 -0.26 7.51
CA SER A 54 6.74 -1.50 6.75
C SER A 54 7.08 -2.71 7.62
N ILE A 55 7.84 -2.53 8.72
CA ILE A 55 8.22 -3.60 9.64
C ILE A 55 7.00 -4.06 10.45
N ILE A 56 6.16 -3.13 10.92
CA ILE A 56 4.92 -3.48 11.64
C ILE A 56 3.94 -4.20 10.70
N ALA A 57 3.82 -3.73 9.46
CA ALA A 57 3.02 -4.40 8.44
C ALA A 57 3.50 -5.84 8.21
N LEU A 58 4.82 -6.03 8.08
CA LEU A 58 5.44 -7.34 7.85
C LEU A 58 5.29 -8.25 9.08
N LEU A 59 5.39 -7.71 10.29
CA LEU A 59 5.17 -8.46 11.53
C LEU A 59 3.72 -8.90 11.68
N GLY A 60 2.75 -8.02 11.39
CA GLY A 60 1.32 -8.37 11.39
C GLY A 60 1.00 -9.45 10.35
N ALA A 61 1.48 -9.28 9.12
CA ALA A 61 1.33 -10.27 8.05
C ALA A 61 2.04 -11.60 8.38
N GLY A 62 3.24 -11.54 8.97
CA GLY A 62 4.01 -12.71 9.41
C GLY A 62 3.32 -13.47 10.54
N ALA A 63 2.81 -12.76 11.56
CA ALA A 63 2.04 -13.35 12.64
C ALA A 63 0.77 -14.04 12.10
N LEU A 64 0.04 -13.38 11.19
CA LEU A 64 -1.11 -13.97 10.50
C LEU A 64 -0.73 -15.24 9.74
N TYR A 65 0.39 -15.19 9.00
CA TYR A 65 0.89 -16.31 8.22
C TYR A 65 1.28 -17.51 9.09
N LEU A 66 1.91 -17.28 10.25
CA LEU A 66 2.25 -18.33 11.22
C LEU A 66 1.01 -18.99 11.82
N VAL A 67 -0.01 -18.19 12.16
CA VAL A 67 -1.26 -18.68 12.76
C VAL A 67 -2.15 -19.39 11.72
N SER A 68 -2.06 -19.04 10.44
CA SER A 68 -2.94 -19.56 9.38
C SER A 68 -2.65 -21.01 8.96
N GLY A 69 -1.61 -21.67 9.49
CA GLY A 69 -1.48 -23.13 9.47
C GLY A 69 -1.52 -23.79 8.08
N SER A 70 -2.68 -24.28 7.66
CA SER A 70 -2.92 -25.06 6.44
C SER A 70 -3.13 -24.21 5.18
N ASP A 71 -3.62 -22.97 5.33
CA ASP A 71 -4.06 -22.12 4.19
C ASP A 71 -2.96 -21.14 3.74
N ARG A 72 -1.73 -21.34 4.23
CA ARG A 72 -0.56 -20.50 3.95
C ARG A 72 -0.31 -20.32 2.45
N LYS A 73 -0.47 -21.38 1.67
CA LYS A 73 -0.25 -21.36 0.21
C LYS A 73 -1.32 -20.56 -0.52
N ASP A 74 -2.56 -20.57 -0.03
CA ASP A 74 -3.67 -19.84 -0.64
C ASP A 74 -3.58 -18.35 -0.36
N ILE A 75 -3.04 -17.93 0.80
CA ILE A 75 -2.80 -16.52 1.11
C ILE A 75 -1.82 -15.91 0.11
N LEU A 76 -0.67 -16.56 -0.14
CA LEU A 76 0.31 -16.06 -1.10
C LEU A 76 -0.24 -16.07 -2.53
N ARG A 77 -1.03 -17.08 -2.89
CA ARG A 77 -1.62 -17.17 -4.23
C ARG A 77 -2.69 -16.11 -4.51
N ARG A 78 -3.34 -15.57 -3.47
CA ARG A 78 -4.32 -14.47 -3.59
C ARG A 78 -3.66 -13.10 -3.75
N VAL A 79 -2.35 -13.00 -3.57
CA VAL A 79 -1.61 -11.75 -3.77
C VAL A 79 -1.55 -11.43 -5.26
N ASP A 80 -1.91 -10.20 -5.61
CA ASP A 80 -1.75 -9.69 -6.97
C ASP A 80 -0.29 -9.25 -7.19
N TYR A 81 0.51 -10.18 -7.69
CA TYR A 81 1.91 -9.93 -8.02
C TYR A 81 2.08 -8.93 -9.16
N SER A 82 1.10 -8.80 -10.06
CA SER A 82 1.15 -7.84 -11.15
C SER A 82 1.07 -6.41 -10.61
N VAL A 83 0.17 -6.17 -9.65
CA VAL A 83 0.05 -4.87 -8.98
C VAL A 83 1.28 -4.53 -8.14
N LEU A 84 1.87 -5.51 -7.45
CA LEU A 84 3.11 -5.32 -6.69
C LEU A 84 4.28 -4.89 -7.59
N VAL A 85 4.49 -5.59 -8.70
CA VAL A 85 5.55 -5.25 -9.66
C VAL A 85 5.29 -3.88 -10.29
N PHE A 86 4.04 -3.54 -10.60
CA PHE A 86 3.66 -2.23 -11.10
C PHE A 86 4.04 -1.10 -10.13
N PHE A 87 3.71 -1.25 -8.84
CA PHE A 87 4.08 -0.25 -7.83
C PHE A 87 5.59 -0.15 -7.65
N ALA A 88 6.30 -1.29 -7.61
CA ALA A 88 7.76 -1.30 -7.52
C ALA A 88 8.41 -0.56 -8.70
N ALA A 89 7.94 -0.83 -9.92
CA ALA A 89 8.42 -0.15 -11.12
C ALA A 89 8.15 1.36 -11.10
N MET A 90 6.94 1.77 -10.68
CA MET A 90 6.58 3.19 -10.57
C MET A 90 7.53 3.92 -9.60
N VAL A 91 7.76 3.34 -8.42
CA VAL A 91 8.68 3.93 -7.43
C VAL A 91 10.10 3.98 -7.97
N LEU A 92 10.59 2.91 -8.61
CA LEU A 92 11.92 2.88 -9.22
C LEU A 92 12.09 3.97 -10.29
N ILE A 93 11.09 4.18 -11.14
CA ILE A 93 11.11 5.25 -12.15
C ILE A 93 11.18 6.61 -11.48
N THR A 94 10.35 6.86 -10.46
CA THR A 94 10.39 8.12 -9.69
C THR A 94 11.76 8.35 -9.06
N SER A 95 12.36 7.32 -8.46
CA SER A 95 13.70 7.39 -7.88
C SER A 95 14.77 7.65 -8.92
N ALA A 96 14.71 6.98 -10.07
CA ALA A 96 15.66 7.17 -11.17
C ALA A 96 15.58 8.59 -11.73
N ILE A 97 14.36 9.11 -11.96
CA ILE A 97 14.16 10.49 -12.43
C ILE A 97 14.71 11.48 -11.40
N SER A 98 14.46 11.25 -10.11
CA SER A 98 14.93 12.13 -9.04
C SER A 98 16.46 12.12 -8.90
N SER A 99 17.09 10.95 -9.00
CA SER A 99 18.54 10.80 -8.89
C SER A 99 19.30 11.22 -10.15
N SER A 100 18.66 11.19 -11.33
CA SER A 100 19.30 11.52 -12.61
C SER A 100 19.70 12.99 -12.76
N GLY A 101 19.26 13.86 -11.84
CA GLY A 101 19.48 15.31 -11.94
C GLY A 101 18.59 16.00 -12.99
N ALA A 102 17.74 15.26 -13.71
CA ALA A 102 16.79 15.83 -14.67
C ALA A 102 15.89 16.90 -14.02
N ILE A 103 15.42 16.63 -12.80
CA ILE A 103 14.64 17.60 -12.01
C ILE A 103 15.46 18.87 -11.74
N SER A 104 16.75 18.72 -11.40
CA SER A 104 17.64 19.86 -11.10
C SER A 104 17.87 20.75 -12.34
N LEU A 105 18.05 20.14 -13.51
CA LEU A 105 18.22 20.88 -14.77
C LEU A 105 16.98 21.70 -15.13
N ILE A 106 15.80 21.10 -14.97
CA ILE A 106 14.50 21.76 -15.21
C ILE A 106 14.28 22.88 -14.19
N MET A 107 14.57 22.63 -12.90
CA MET A 107 14.46 23.64 -11.85
C MET A 107 15.36 24.85 -12.12
N SER A 108 16.61 24.61 -12.52
CA SER A 108 17.58 25.67 -12.81
C SER A 108 17.11 26.57 -13.96
N HIS A 109 16.57 25.99 -15.04
CA HIS A 109 16.02 26.75 -16.16
C HIS A 109 14.79 27.57 -15.78
N ILE A 110 13.88 26.99 -14.99
CA ILE A 110 12.68 27.68 -14.52
C ILE A 110 13.07 28.87 -13.62
N LEU A 111 14.01 28.69 -12.70
CA LEU A 111 14.47 29.74 -11.80
C LEU A 111 15.08 30.92 -12.59
N LEU A 112 15.90 30.62 -13.60
CA LEU A 112 16.51 31.62 -14.46
C LEU A 112 15.48 32.40 -15.27
N LEU A 113 14.45 31.73 -15.82
CA LEU A 113 13.35 32.38 -16.52
C LEU A 113 12.55 33.32 -15.60
N ILE A 114 12.24 32.88 -14.38
CA ILE A 114 11.54 33.70 -13.38
C ILE A 114 12.36 34.93 -13.03
N LEU A 115 13.68 34.78 -12.84
CA LEU A 115 14.58 35.90 -12.55
C LEU A 115 14.61 36.93 -13.69
N ILE A 116 14.67 36.48 -14.94
CA ILE A 116 14.62 37.36 -16.12
C ILE A 116 13.29 38.11 -16.20
N MET A 117 12.16 37.41 -15.99
CA MET A 117 10.84 38.05 -15.99
C MET A 117 10.72 39.10 -14.88
N PHE A 118 11.23 38.81 -13.68
CA PHE A 118 11.24 39.73 -12.56
C PHE A 118 12.07 40.99 -12.84
N PHE A 119 13.28 40.82 -13.40
CA PHE A 119 14.14 41.95 -13.76
C PHE A 119 13.50 42.83 -14.86
N LYS A 120 12.86 42.19 -15.85
CA LYS A 120 12.14 42.89 -16.92
C LYS A 120 10.88 43.63 -16.43
N ALA A 121 10.27 43.19 -15.34
CA ALA A 121 9.11 43.86 -14.74
C ALA A 121 9.48 45.06 -13.85
N MET A 122 10.74 45.18 -13.44
CA MET A 122 11.25 46.26 -12.58
C MET A 122 11.92 47.40 -13.35
N SER A 123 12.25 47.18 -14.64
CA SER A 123 12.79 48.19 -15.56
C SER A 123 11.70 48.80 -16.42
#